data_AF-A0A8R7Q9P8-F1
#
_entry.id   AF-A0A8R7Q9P8-F1
#
_cell.length_a   1.000
_cell.length_b   1.000
_cell.length_c   1.000
_cell.angle_alpha   90.00
_cell.angle_beta   90.00
_cell.angle_gamma   90.00
#
_symmetry.space_group_name_H-M   'P 1'
#
loop_
_entity.id
_entity.type
_entity.pdbx_description
1 polymer ?
#
loop_
_entity_poly.entity_id
_entity_poly.type
_entity_poly.pdbx_seq_one_letter_code
_entity_poly.pdbx_strand_id
1 'polypeptide(L)'
;MTNHCGSWYFVPSSILNVCIDLWRNFGCIPRPLLGLQFEAIKFLGPTHAEYIWRKLNIDDGLVVEEVSTASHAEEVGIRVGDIIQYINGERISTTTELENKLLSICRGNFDRGTDINAKVDVSVRVFHTANRLWRTQHLTVNVSGHREVVERGIHQRLFQFG
;
A
#
# COMPACT_ATOMS: atom_id res chain seq x y z
N MET A 1 -26.30 29.03 -13.42
CA MET A 1 -26.48 27.60 -13.74
C MET A 1 -25.38 26.84 -13.01
N THR A 2 -25.66 26.28 -11.83
CA THR A 2 -24.68 25.52 -11.04
C THR A 2 -24.71 24.07 -11.52
N ASN A 3 -23.65 23.64 -12.20
CA ASN A 3 -23.50 22.25 -12.63
C ASN A 3 -23.28 21.37 -11.40
N HIS A 4 -24.35 20.71 -10.94
CA HIS A 4 -24.23 19.60 -10.00
C HIS A 4 -23.69 18.40 -10.78
N CYS A 5 -22.38 18.19 -10.71
CA CYS A 5 -21.75 16.97 -11.18
C CYS A 5 -22.17 15.84 -10.22
N GLY A 6 -23.20 15.07 -10.60
CA GLY A 6 -23.57 13.84 -9.91
C GLY A 6 -22.40 12.87 -10.02
N SER A 7 -21.66 12.69 -8.93
CA SER A 7 -20.56 11.72 -8.88
C SER A 7 -21.16 10.32 -8.79
N TRP A 8 -21.33 9.68 -9.93
CA TRP A 8 -21.73 8.28 -10.02
C TRP A 8 -20.47 7.41 -9.95
N TYR A 9 -20.34 6.64 -8.88
CA TYR A 9 -19.25 5.68 -8.73
C TYR A 9 -19.65 4.35 -9.37
N PHE A 10 -18.96 3.97 -10.45
CA PHE A 10 -19.16 2.70 -11.13
C PHE A 10 -18.23 1.64 -10.54
N VAL A 11 -18.80 0.55 -10.03
CA VAL A 11 -18.05 -0.65 -9.61
C VAL A 11 -18.29 -1.76 -10.64
N PRO A 12 -17.26 -2.16 -11.41
CA PRO A 12 -17.37 -3.27 -12.36
C PRO A 12 -17.84 -4.58 -11.69
N SER A 13 -18.62 -5.38 -12.42
CA SER A 13 -19.12 -6.69 -11.96
C SER A 13 -18.00 -7.68 -11.64
N SER A 14 -16.84 -7.56 -12.27
CA SER A 14 -15.65 -8.35 -11.94
C SER A 14 -15.19 -8.17 -10.50
N ILE A 15 -15.24 -6.95 -9.98
CA ILE A 15 -14.90 -6.64 -8.58
C ILE A 15 -15.96 -7.24 -7.65
N LEU A 16 -17.24 -7.14 -8.01
CA LEU A 16 -18.34 -7.74 -7.24
C LEU A 16 -18.18 -9.26 -7.13
N ASN A 17 -17.83 -9.95 -8.22
CA ASN A 17 -17.61 -11.39 -8.19
C ASN A 17 -16.48 -11.76 -7.22
N VAL A 18 -15.35 -11.03 -7.27
CA VAL A 18 -14.25 -11.23 -6.31
C VAL A 18 -14.72 -11.03 -4.87
N CYS A 19 -15.45 -9.95 -4.59
CA CYS A 19 -15.97 -9.68 -3.25
C CYS A 19 -16.95 -10.77 -2.76
N ILE A 20 -17.82 -11.28 -3.64
CA ILE A 20 -18.78 -12.35 -3.31
C ILE A 20 -18.04 -13.67 -3.03
N ASP A 21 -17.06 -14.03 -3.86
CA ASP A 21 -16.21 -15.21 -3.64
C ASP A 21 -15.51 -15.14 -2.28
N LEU A 22 -14.85 -14.00 -1.99
CA LEU A 22 -14.17 -13.78 -0.72
C LEU A 22 -15.15 -13.84 0.45
N TRP A 23 -16.30 -13.16 0.37
CA TRP A 23 -17.28 -13.16 1.45
C TRP A 23 -17.89 -14.54 1.70
N ARG A 24 -18.16 -15.33 0.65
CA ARG A 24 -18.66 -16.70 0.79
C ARG A 24 -17.64 -17.63 1.46
N ASN A 25 -16.35 -17.43 1.18
CA ASN A 25 -15.30 -18.27 1.72
C ASN A 25 -14.86 -17.86 3.14
N PHE A 26 -14.86 -16.57 3.47
CA PHE A 26 -14.30 -16.05 4.74
C PHE A 26 -15.31 -15.37 5.67
N GLY A 27 -16.54 -15.10 5.20
CA GLY A 27 -17.50 -14.25 5.92
C GLY A 27 -17.11 -12.76 5.93
N CYS A 28 -16.00 -12.38 5.31
CA CYS A 28 -15.50 -11.01 5.19
C CYS A 28 -14.70 -10.83 3.89
N ILE A 29 -14.31 -9.60 3.58
CA ILE A 29 -13.38 -9.31 2.48
C ILE A 29 -12.00 -9.06 3.11
N PRO A 30 -11.07 -10.03 3.03
CA PRO A 30 -9.75 -9.89 3.62
C PRO A 30 -8.97 -8.74 2.98
N ARG A 31 -8.33 -7.92 3.83
CA ARG A 31 -7.37 -6.89 3.41
C ARG A 31 -6.05 -7.12 4.16
N PRO A 32 -4.94 -7.39 3.46
CA PRO A 32 -3.65 -7.52 4.10
C PRO A 32 -3.13 -6.13 4.48
N LEU A 33 -2.74 -5.99 5.75
CA LEU A 33 -2.34 -4.72 6.32
C LEU A 33 -0.81 -4.62 6.33
N LEU A 34 -0.26 -3.73 5.50
CA LEU A 34 1.19 -3.52 5.44
C LEU A 34 1.71 -2.62 6.56
N GLY A 35 0.85 -1.82 7.20
CA GLY A 35 1.27 -0.76 8.11
C GLY A 35 2.09 0.33 7.39
N LEU A 36 1.82 0.55 6.11
CA LEU A 36 2.54 1.51 5.27
C LEU A 36 1.54 2.40 4.54
N GLN A 37 1.84 3.69 4.50
CA GLN A 37 1.09 4.66 3.72
C GLN A 37 1.93 5.11 2.52
N PHE A 38 1.30 5.21 1.36
CA PHE A 38 1.98 5.41 0.09
C PHE A 38 1.42 6.58 -0.68
N GLU A 39 2.30 7.31 -1.35
CA GLU A 39 1.94 8.24 -2.42
C GLU A 39 2.61 7.82 -3.72
N ALA A 40 1.87 7.78 -4.82
CA ALA A 40 2.48 7.44 -6.10
C ALA A 40 3.31 8.61 -6.64
N ILE A 41 4.47 8.30 -7.21
CA ILE A 41 5.39 9.33 -7.74
C ILE A 41 4.68 10.25 -8.76
N LYS A 42 3.74 9.70 -9.54
CA LYS A 42 2.95 10.45 -10.51
C LYS A 42 2.00 11.51 -9.92
N PHE A 43 1.66 11.38 -8.64
CA PHE A 43 0.78 12.32 -7.94
C PHE A 43 1.55 13.35 -7.11
N LEU A 44 2.86 13.17 -6.96
CA LEU A 44 3.73 14.15 -6.33
C LEU A 44 3.82 15.44 -7.14
N GLY A 45 4.09 16.54 -6.45
CA GLY A 45 4.39 17.82 -7.10
C GLY A 45 5.62 17.72 -8.04
N PRO A 46 5.67 18.53 -9.12
CA PRO A 46 6.69 18.41 -10.17
C PRO A 46 8.13 18.54 -9.65
N THR A 47 8.35 19.39 -8.64
CA THR A 47 9.66 19.54 -7.98
C THR A 47 10.13 18.24 -7.31
N HIS A 48 9.21 17.53 -6.65
CA HIS A 48 9.54 16.32 -5.90
C HIS A 48 9.77 15.13 -6.85
N ALA A 49 8.92 15.00 -7.88
CA ALA A 49 9.10 14.02 -8.93
C ALA A 49 10.43 14.24 -9.70
N GLU A 50 10.78 15.49 -10.04
CA GLU A 50 12.05 15.80 -10.70
C GLU A 50 13.25 15.46 -9.81
N TYR A 51 13.17 15.73 -8.51
CA TYR A 51 14.22 15.36 -7.56
C TYR A 51 14.47 13.85 -7.56
N ILE A 52 13.40 13.05 -7.44
CA ILE A 52 13.50 11.58 -7.45
C ILE A 52 14.10 11.10 -8.78
N TRP A 53 13.61 11.62 -9.91
CA TRP A 53 14.13 11.29 -11.22
C TRP A 53 15.61 11.61 -11.37
N ARG A 54 16.03 12.86 -11.09
CA ARG A 54 17.41 13.29 -11.32
C ARG A 54 18.42 12.73 -10.32
N LYS A 55 18.01 12.51 -9.07
CA LYS A 55 18.92 12.07 -8.01
C LYS A 55 18.95 10.56 -7.84
N LEU A 56 17.81 9.89 -8.05
CA LEU A 56 17.64 8.47 -7.78
C LEU A 56 17.47 7.64 -9.06
N ASN A 57 17.25 8.29 -10.22
CA ASN A 57 17.04 7.63 -11.51
C ASN A 57 15.82 6.69 -11.49
N ILE A 58 14.73 7.15 -10.86
CA ILE A 58 13.45 6.44 -10.71
C ILE A 58 12.34 7.36 -11.23
N ASP A 59 11.55 6.93 -12.22
CA ASP A 59 10.40 7.68 -12.75
C ASP A 59 9.07 7.33 -12.09
N ASP A 60 8.97 6.12 -11.54
CA ASP A 60 7.67 5.54 -11.19
C ASP A 60 7.79 4.52 -10.07
N GLY A 61 6.70 4.39 -9.32
CA GLY A 61 6.64 3.66 -8.06
C GLY A 61 5.85 4.41 -7.01
N LEU A 62 5.91 3.90 -5.79
CA LEU A 62 5.25 4.45 -4.61
C LEU A 62 6.28 4.94 -3.59
N VAL A 63 6.17 6.18 -3.16
CA VAL A 63 6.94 6.73 -2.04
C VAL A 63 6.23 6.35 -0.73
N VAL A 64 7.00 5.91 0.26
CA VAL A 64 6.52 5.66 1.61
C VAL A 64 6.36 6.98 2.33
N GLU A 65 5.12 7.37 2.62
CA GLU A 65 4.76 8.60 3.34
C GLU A 65 4.77 8.37 4.86
N GLU A 66 4.29 7.21 5.30
CA GLU A 66 4.19 6.86 6.72
C GLU A 66 4.47 5.37 6.92
N VAL A 67 5.10 5.05 8.05
CA VAL A 67 5.31 3.68 8.53
C VAL A 67 4.68 3.57 9.91
N SER A 68 3.75 2.63 10.07
CA SER A 68 3.11 2.37 11.35
C SER A 68 4.13 1.86 12.37
N THR A 69 4.12 2.42 13.57
CA THR A 69 5.01 1.98 14.67
C THR A 69 4.70 0.55 15.07
N ALA A 70 5.74 -0.25 15.36
CA ALA A 70 5.61 -1.67 15.70
C ALA A 70 4.98 -2.53 14.59
N SER A 71 4.98 -2.05 13.35
CA SER A 71 4.64 -2.86 12.18
C SER A 71 5.84 -3.71 11.74
N HIS A 72 5.56 -4.82 11.07
CA HIS A 72 6.62 -5.64 10.50
C HIS A 72 7.43 -4.88 9.43
N ALA A 73 6.82 -3.89 8.76
CA ALA A 73 7.51 -3.00 7.84
C ALA A 73 8.61 -2.17 8.51
N GLU A 74 8.34 -1.66 9.72
CA GLU A 74 9.35 -0.99 10.54
C GLU A 74 10.47 -1.95 10.98
N GLU A 75 10.11 -3.16 11.42
CA GLU A 75 11.07 -4.19 11.85
C GLU A 75 12.05 -4.59 10.74
N VAL A 76 11.56 -4.74 9.51
CA VAL A 76 12.41 -5.02 8.34
C VAL A 76 13.15 -3.79 7.81
N GLY A 77 13.02 -2.63 8.46
CA GLY A 77 13.79 -1.43 8.18
C GLY A 77 13.30 -0.59 7.03
N ILE A 78 12.02 -0.68 6.64
CA ILE A 78 11.39 0.28 5.71
C ILE A 78 11.20 1.60 6.45
N ARG A 79 11.52 2.71 5.80
CA ARG A 79 11.41 4.05 6.38
C ARG A 79 10.66 5.00 5.46
N VAL A 80 10.16 6.09 6.05
CA VAL A 80 9.56 7.21 5.31
C VAL A 80 10.56 7.76 4.30
N GLY A 81 10.09 8.02 3.09
CA GLY A 81 10.88 8.45 1.94
C GLY A 81 11.46 7.31 1.10
N ASP A 82 11.41 6.05 1.54
CA ASP A 82 11.78 4.92 0.70
C ASP A 82 10.81 4.75 -0.48
N ILE A 83 11.27 4.11 -1.56
CA ILE A 83 10.48 3.95 -2.78
C ILE A 83 10.23 2.47 -3.06
N ILE A 84 8.97 2.08 -3.23
CA ILE A 84 8.57 0.72 -3.61
C ILE A 84 8.19 0.70 -5.07
N GLN A 85 8.73 -0.28 -5.80
CA GLN A 85 8.47 -0.42 -7.24
C GLN A 85 7.95 -1.80 -7.64
N TYR A 86 8.19 -2.81 -6.80
CA TYR A 86 7.70 -4.17 -7.06
C TYR A 86 7.13 -4.80 -5.80
N ILE A 87 6.10 -5.63 -6.00
CA ILE A 87 5.50 -6.49 -4.98
C ILE A 87 5.29 -7.87 -5.55
N ASN A 88 5.81 -8.89 -4.88
CA ASN A 88 5.81 -10.28 -5.33
C ASN A 88 6.30 -10.44 -6.78
N GLY A 89 7.34 -9.67 -7.13
CA GLY A 89 7.95 -9.66 -8.46
C GLY A 89 7.17 -8.87 -9.52
N GLU A 90 5.98 -8.34 -9.19
CA GLU A 90 5.18 -7.56 -10.12
C GLU A 90 5.36 -6.06 -9.90
N ARG A 91 5.47 -5.30 -11.00
CA ARG A 91 5.65 -3.84 -10.96
C ARG A 91 4.38 -3.15 -10.45
N ILE A 92 4.55 -2.10 -9.65
CA ILE A 92 3.46 -1.25 -9.17
C ILE A 92 3.77 0.23 -9.42
N SER A 93 2.73 0.97 -9.78
CA SER A 93 2.83 2.39 -10.12
C SER A 93 1.81 3.23 -9.36
N THR A 94 0.73 2.65 -8.87
CA THR A 94 -0.33 3.34 -8.14
C THR A 94 -0.74 2.59 -6.88
N THR A 95 -1.32 3.32 -5.93
CA THR A 95 -1.92 2.73 -4.72
C THR A 95 -3.06 1.78 -5.06
N THR A 96 -3.86 2.08 -6.09
CA THR A 96 -4.91 1.17 -6.58
C THR A 96 -4.36 -0.14 -7.11
N GLU A 97 -3.25 -0.12 -7.86
CA GLU A 97 -2.60 -1.36 -8.35
C GLU A 97 -2.03 -2.18 -7.20
N LEU A 98 -1.41 -1.52 -6.22
CA LEU A 98 -0.96 -2.15 -4.97
C LEU A 98 -2.12 -2.90 -4.29
N GLU A 99 -3.23 -2.20 -4.04
CA GLU A 99 -4.41 -2.78 -3.39
C GLU A 99 -4.98 -3.99 -4.15
N ASN A 100 -5.04 -3.89 -5.47
CA ASN A 100 -5.53 -4.99 -6.32
C ASN A 100 -4.59 -6.21 -6.26
N LYS A 101 -3.27 -5.99 -6.24
CA LYS A 101 -2.29 -7.07 -6.11
C LYS A 101 -2.38 -7.77 -4.76
N LEU A 102 -2.47 -6.98 -3.69
CA LEU A 102 -2.69 -7.47 -2.33
C LEU A 102 -3.94 -8.33 -2.23
N LEU A 103 -5.06 -7.87 -2.81
CA LEU A 103 -6.30 -8.64 -2.87
C LEU A 103 -6.14 -9.96 -3.65
N SER A 104 -5.40 -9.93 -4.76
CA SER A 104 -5.12 -11.13 -5.57
C SER A 104 -4.28 -12.17 -4.81
N ILE A 105 -3.29 -11.73 -4.02
CA ILE A 105 -2.49 -12.60 -3.16
C ILE A 105 -3.37 -13.28 -2.10
N CYS A 106 -4.31 -12.55 -1.51
CA CYS A 106 -5.30 -13.11 -0.59
C CYS A 106 -6.27 -14.09 -1.27
N ARG A 107 -6.49 -13.99 -2.58
CA ARG A 107 -7.30 -14.99 -3.30
C ARG A 107 -6.52 -16.28 -3.51
N GLY A 108 -5.28 -16.20 -4.00
CA GLY A 108 -4.49 -17.38 -4.39
C GLY A 108 -3.93 -18.21 -3.22
N ASN A 109 -3.65 -17.60 -2.07
CA ASN A 109 -3.12 -18.34 -0.91
C ASN A 109 -4.18 -19.14 -0.13
N PHE A 110 -5.47 -18.90 -0.38
CA PHE A 110 -6.53 -19.35 0.52
C PHE A 110 -7.43 -20.46 -0.04
N ASP A 111 -7.16 -20.98 -1.24
CA ASP A 111 -7.75 -22.23 -1.76
C ASP A 111 -7.43 -23.48 -0.88
N ARG A 112 -6.67 -23.30 0.22
CA ARG A 112 -6.15 -24.37 1.08
C ARG A 112 -6.75 -24.43 2.49
N GLY A 113 -7.78 -23.64 2.79
CA GLY A 113 -8.54 -23.73 4.05
C GLY A 113 -7.88 -23.05 5.25
N THR A 114 -7.42 -21.81 5.09
CA THR A 114 -6.71 -21.08 6.16
C THR A 114 -7.64 -20.12 6.90
N ASP A 115 -7.56 -20.14 8.23
CA ASP A 115 -8.25 -19.24 9.18
C ASP A 115 -8.06 -17.75 8.86
N ILE A 116 -9.02 -16.92 9.30
CA ILE A 116 -9.00 -15.45 9.25
C ILE A 116 -7.81 -14.77 9.96
N ASN A 117 -6.93 -15.54 10.60
CA ASN A 117 -5.65 -15.09 11.17
C ASN A 117 -4.44 -15.47 10.30
N ALA A 118 -4.69 -15.83 9.04
CA ALA A 118 -3.64 -16.16 8.10
C ALA A 118 -2.65 -15.01 7.98
N LYS A 119 -1.38 -15.35 8.18
CA LYS A 119 -0.25 -14.48 7.88
C LYS A 119 0.10 -14.69 6.42
N VAL A 120 0.15 -13.61 5.65
CA VAL A 120 0.56 -13.64 4.25
C VAL A 120 1.98 -13.08 4.17
N ASP A 121 2.88 -13.78 3.49
CA ASP A 121 4.19 -13.23 3.14
C ASP A 121 4.08 -12.42 1.85
N VAL A 122 4.50 -11.16 1.90
CA VAL A 122 4.52 -10.25 0.77
C VAL A 122 5.94 -9.75 0.58
N SER A 123 6.58 -10.15 -0.51
CA SER A 123 7.89 -9.62 -0.87
C SER A 123 7.73 -8.25 -1.54
N VAL A 124 8.45 -7.25 -1.05
CA VAL A 124 8.45 -5.88 -1.57
C VAL A 124 9.87 -5.47 -1.97
N ARG A 125 10.03 -4.93 -3.18
CA ARG A 125 11.30 -4.38 -3.64
C ARG A 125 11.34 -2.90 -3.32
N VAL A 126 12.17 -2.56 -2.34
CA VAL A 126 12.30 -1.23 -1.76
C VAL A 126 13.65 -0.65 -2.18
N PHE A 127 13.63 0.60 -2.61
CA PHE A 127 14.82 1.42 -2.77
C PHE A 127 15.00 2.25 -1.51
N HIS A 128 16.04 1.93 -0.75
CA HIS A 128 16.37 2.68 0.45
C HIS A 128 17.07 3.98 0.07
N THR A 129 16.44 5.12 0.35
CA THR A 129 16.98 6.43 -0.05
C THR A 129 18.25 6.79 0.69
N ALA A 130 18.37 6.37 1.97
CA ALA A 130 19.53 6.64 2.80
C ALA A 130 20.83 6.01 2.25
N ASN A 131 20.75 4.78 1.76
CA ASN A 131 21.92 4.04 1.27
C ASN A 131 21.98 3.93 -0.26
N ARG A 132 20.92 4.35 -0.97
CA ARG A 132 20.74 4.24 -2.43
C ARG A 132 20.88 2.82 -2.96
N LEU A 133 20.34 1.84 -2.24
CA LEU A 133 20.33 0.44 -2.65
C LEU A 133 18.92 -0.12 -2.74
N TRP A 134 18.74 -1.00 -3.73
CA TRP A 134 17.58 -1.86 -3.82
C TRP A 134 17.72 -3.04 -2.86
N ARG A 135 16.68 -3.30 -2.07
CA ARG A 135 16.54 -4.49 -1.24
C ARG A 135 15.16 -5.08 -1.40
N THR A 136 15.08 -6.40 -1.36
CA THR A 136 13.81 -7.11 -1.31
C THR A 136 13.55 -7.47 0.14
N GLN A 137 12.51 -6.88 0.72
CA GLN A 137 12.08 -7.15 2.08
C GLN A 137 10.85 -8.05 2.05
N HIS A 138 10.80 -9.02 2.94
CA HIS A 138 9.66 -9.91 3.11
C HIS A 138 8.79 -9.41 4.25
N LEU A 139 7.54 -9.10 3.94
CA LEU A 139 6.58 -8.57 4.90
C LEU A 139 5.58 -9.65 5.28
N THR A 140 5.66 -10.14 6.51
CA THR A 140 4.60 -10.95 7.10
C THR A 140 3.47 -10.05 7.56
N VAL A 141 2.38 -10.02 6.80
CA VAL A 141 1.20 -9.19 7.08
C VAL A 141 0.05 -10.01 7.63
N ASN A 142 -0.65 -9.44 8.60
CA ASN A 142 -1.92 -9.99 9.05
C ASN A 142 -3.01 -9.58 8.08
N VAL A 143 -3.88 -10.53 7.77
CA VAL A 143 -5.08 -10.29 6.99
C VAL A 143 -6.23 -9.96 7.94
N SER A 144 -6.76 -8.74 7.89
CA SER A 144 -7.93 -8.35 8.69
C SER A 144 -9.16 -8.13 7.80
N GLY A 145 -10.34 -8.45 8.33
CA GLY A 145 -11.63 -8.02 7.76
C GLY A 145 -12.05 -6.62 8.20
N HIS A 146 -11.35 -6.03 9.16
CA HIS A 146 -11.58 -4.67 9.65
C HIS A 146 -10.61 -3.69 8.97
N ARG A 147 -11.10 -2.49 8.63
CA ARG A 147 -10.26 -1.39 8.13
C ARG A 147 -9.14 -1.09 9.14
N GLU A 148 -7.93 -0.84 8.65
CA GLU A 148 -6.90 -0.16 9.43
C GLU A 148 -7.46 1.18 9.91
N VAL A 149 -7.65 1.32 11.22
CA VAL A 149 -7.61 2.62 11.85
C VAL A 149 -6.13 2.86 12.07
N VAL A 150 -5.49 3.60 11.15
CA VAL A 150 -4.20 4.20 11.44
C VAL A 150 -4.48 5.14 12.63
N GLU A 151 -4.08 4.73 13.84
CA GLU A 151 -4.06 5.63 14.97
C GLU A 151 -3.17 6.79 14.57
N ARG A 152 -3.78 7.91 14.18
CA ARG A 152 -3.06 9.15 13.95
C ARG A 152 -2.37 9.47 15.26
N GLY A 153 -1.08 9.16 15.33
CA GLY A 153 -0.21 9.58 16.40
C GLY A 153 -0.45 11.07 16.62
N ILE A 154 -0.83 11.40 17.84
CA ILE A 154 -1.20 12.73 18.29
C ILE A 154 0.01 13.64 18.11
N HIS A 155 0.12 14.34 16.98
CA HIS A 155 1.10 15.40 16.81
C HIS A 155 0.42 16.76 16.83
N GLN A 156 -0.05 17.16 18.03
CA GLN A 156 -0.02 18.57 18.39
C GLN A 156 1.44 19.01 18.47
N ARG A 157 1.91 19.77 17.47
CA ARG A 157 2.58 21.06 17.72
C ARG A 157 2.79 21.85 16.43
N LEU A 158 2.02 22.93 16.38
CA LEU A 158 2.33 24.23 15.79
C LEU A 158 3.81 24.43 15.41
N PHE A 159 4.06 24.62 14.12
CA PHE A 159 5.09 25.57 13.68
C PHE A 159 4.36 26.80 13.13
N GLN A 160 4.16 27.80 14.00
CA GLN A 160 4.04 29.18 13.55
C GLN A 160 5.46 29.67 13.25
N PHE A 161 5.69 30.12 12.02
CA PHE A 161 6.85 30.93 11.70
C PHE A 161 6.61 32.34 12.25
N GLY A 162 7.54 32.81 13.08
CA GLY A 162 7.77 34.21 13.42
C GLY A 162 9.20 34.57 13.07
#